data_AF-A0A5D2NH12-F1
#
_entry.id   AF-A0A5D2NH12-F1
#
_cell.length_a   1.000
_cell.length_b   1.000
_cell.length_c   1.000
_cell.angle_alpha   90.00
_cell.angle_beta   90.00
_cell.angle_gamma   90.00
#
_symmetry.space_group_name_H-M   'P 1'
#
loop_
_entity.id
_entity.type
_entity.pdbx_description
1 polymer ?
#
loop_
_entity_poly.entity_id
_entity_poly.type
_entity_poly.pdbx_seq_one_letter_code
_entity_poly.pdbx_strand_id
1 'polypeptide(L)'
;MKVVALVSGGKDSCYAMMKCIQYGHKIVAVANLLPADDLVDELDSYMYQTVGHQIIVSYAECMGVPLFRRRIQGSTRHHKLSYQRTPGDEVEDMFILLNEVKKQIPSITAVSSGAIASDYQRLRVESVCSRLGLVSLAYLWKQDQSLLLQEMITNEIMGITVKVAAMGLDPAKHLGKEIAFLEPYLHKLKDLYGINVCGEGGEYETLTLDCPLFQNARIMLDDFQVVLHSSDSIAPVGVLHPLKFHLESKQSNSLSGNNKTNDLCRENISSIFEVQGVNLEECKAPGEPGPEVNDLIEVSSHRLHLSKTEKDTTFSICCWLQDTSGPSTGLQGDLKLILRQIELQLEGCGLGWEHVLYIHLYISDMDQFTQANETYVRFITQDKCPFGVPSRSTIELPLIQAGLGRAYIEVLVANDQSKRVLHVQSISCWAPSCIGPYSQATLHKEMLHMAGQLGLDPPTMTLCDGGSTAELQSALQNSEAIAKCFNCSISTSAILFVVYCSTNIPLDERPKIHDNLDTFAKQLKLSHLDKGTKPEVLDPIFLYILVPDLPKRALVEIKPILYVPETGNT
;
A
#
# COMPACT_ATOMS: atom_id res chain seq x y z
N MET A 1 -4.75 -10.25 -11.78
CA MET A 1 -5.91 -9.31 -11.78
C MET A 1 -6.00 -8.54 -13.11
N LYS A 2 -7.15 -7.93 -13.44
CA LYS A 2 -7.25 -6.94 -14.52
C LYS A 2 -7.02 -5.54 -13.97
N VAL A 3 -6.09 -4.82 -14.56
CA VAL A 3 -5.49 -3.59 -13.99
C VAL A 3 -5.69 -2.41 -14.94
N VAL A 4 -6.10 -1.27 -14.39
CA VAL A 4 -5.88 0.03 -15.03
C VAL A 4 -4.58 0.63 -14.49
N ALA A 5 -3.72 1.11 -15.38
CA ALA A 5 -2.49 1.77 -14.96
C ALA A 5 -2.63 3.29 -15.03
N LEU A 6 -2.29 3.99 -13.93
CA LEU A 6 -2.10 5.42 -13.94
C LEU A 6 -0.77 5.74 -14.62
N VAL A 7 -0.82 6.51 -15.70
CA VAL A 7 0.36 6.87 -16.50
C VAL A 7 0.56 8.39 -16.54
N SER A 8 1.80 8.81 -16.30
CA SER A 8 2.27 10.19 -16.48
C SER A 8 3.16 10.36 -17.72
N GLY A 9 3.45 9.28 -18.43
CA GLY A 9 4.46 9.23 -19.49
C GLY A 9 5.86 8.89 -18.97
N GLY A 10 6.11 9.01 -17.67
CA GLY A 10 7.41 8.72 -17.06
C GLY A 10 7.80 7.25 -17.03
N LYS A 11 9.12 7.02 -16.88
CA LYS A 11 9.74 5.70 -16.72
C LYS A 11 9.09 4.86 -15.61
N ASP A 12 8.72 5.51 -14.50
CA ASP A 12 8.22 4.84 -13.30
C ASP A 12 6.84 4.21 -13.55
N SER A 13 5.96 4.93 -14.24
CA SER A 13 4.63 4.42 -14.61
C SER A 13 4.72 3.22 -15.56
N CYS A 14 5.66 3.25 -16.52
CA CYS A 14 5.91 2.11 -17.42
C CYS A 14 6.49 0.92 -16.68
N TYR A 15 7.46 1.14 -15.80
CA TYR A 15 8.07 0.05 -15.03
C TYR A 15 7.09 -0.60 -14.04
N ALA A 16 6.22 0.21 -13.41
CA ALA A 16 5.15 -0.32 -12.54
C ALA A 16 4.19 -1.25 -13.32
N MET A 17 3.86 -0.91 -14.56
CA MET A 17 3.08 -1.79 -15.44
C MET A 17 3.85 -3.08 -15.78
N MET A 18 5.16 -2.99 -16.02
CA MET A 18 5.99 -4.18 -16.27
C MET A 18 6.01 -5.12 -15.06
N LYS A 19 6.15 -4.58 -13.84
CA LYS A 19 6.02 -5.36 -12.59
C LYS A 19 4.64 -6.00 -12.46
N CYS A 20 3.57 -5.29 -12.81
CA CYS A 20 2.23 -5.88 -12.84
C CYS A 20 2.17 -7.11 -13.76
N ILE A 21 2.75 -7.05 -14.96
CA ILE A 21 2.77 -8.20 -15.87
C ILE A 21 3.64 -9.33 -15.32
N GLN A 22 4.81 -9.00 -14.74
CA GLN A 22 5.71 -9.96 -14.09
C GLN A 22 4.99 -10.77 -13.00
N TYR A 23 4.13 -10.13 -12.20
CA TYR A 23 3.33 -10.78 -11.16
C TYR A 23 2.00 -11.36 -11.67
N GLY A 24 1.85 -11.55 -12.98
CA GLY A 24 0.70 -12.25 -13.58
C GLY A 24 -0.57 -11.40 -13.70
N HIS A 25 -0.47 -10.08 -13.58
CA HIS A 25 -1.59 -9.18 -13.84
C HIS A 25 -1.69 -8.83 -15.33
N LYS A 26 -2.90 -8.46 -15.77
CA LYS A 26 -3.17 -8.02 -17.13
C LYS A 26 -3.53 -6.55 -17.13
N ILE A 27 -2.73 -5.72 -17.80
CA ILE A 27 -3.09 -4.33 -18.09
C ILE A 27 -4.22 -4.34 -19.12
N VAL A 28 -5.35 -3.73 -18.79
CA VAL A 28 -6.53 -3.67 -19.68
C VAL A 28 -6.91 -2.25 -20.10
N ALA A 29 -6.35 -1.24 -19.44
CA ALA A 29 -6.50 0.16 -19.78
C ALA A 29 -5.35 0.98 -19.17
N VAL A 30 -5.09 2.15 -19.76
CA VAL A 30 -4.25 3.19 -19.17
C VAL A 30 -5.09 4.42 -18.89
N ALA A 31 -4.77 5.14 -17.82
CA ALA A 31 -5.49 6.31 -17.36
C ALA A 31 -4.51 7.46 -17.09
N ASN A 32 -4.82 8.64 -17.61
CA ASN A 32 -3.95 9.81 -17.51
C ASN A 32 -4.74 11.05 -17.09
N LEU A 33 -4.18 11.80 -16.13
CA LEU A 33 -4.59 13.17 -15.84
C LEU A 33 -3.67 14.14 -16.59
N LEU A 34 -4.26 15.19 -17.15
CA LEU A 34 -3.55 16.19 -17.94
C LEU A 34 -3.99 17.62 -17.56
N PRO A 35 -3.21 18.65 -17.90
CA PRO A 35 -3.59 20.04 -17.67
C PRO A 35 -4.93 20.43 -18.30
N ALA A 36 -5.56 21.45 -17.71
CA ALA A 36 -6.79 22.04 -18.24
C ALA A 36 -6.56 22.72 -19.61
N ASP A 37 -5.39 23.30 -19.80
CA ASP A 37 -4.96 23.98 -21.03
C ASP A 37 -3.80 23.20 -21.68
N ASP A 38 -3.93 22.87 -22.97
CA ASP A 38 -2.92 22.12 -23.74
C ASP A 38 -1.63 22.92 -23.96
N LEU A 39 -1.67 24.24 -23.80
CA LEU A 39 -0.50 25.12 -23.89
C LEU A 39 0.35 25.12 -22.61
N VAL A 40 -0.16 24.53 -21.53
CA VAL A 40 0.53 24.45 -20.24
C VAL A 40 1.16 23.06 -20.10
N ASP A 41 2.49 23.00 -20.10
CA ASP A 41 3.22 21.74 -19.92
C ASP A 41 3.34 21.34 -18.45
N GLU A 42 3.61 22.29 -17.57
CA GLU A 42 3.93 22.05 -16.16
C GLU A 42 2.88 22.67 -15.26
N LEU A 43 2.33 21.86 -14.36
CA LEU A 43 1.55 22.32 -13.21
C LEU A 43 2.39 22.14 -11.95
N ASP A 44 2.21 23.05 -10.98
CA ASP A 44 2.69 22.86 -9.60
C ASP A 44 1.82 21.83 -8.84
N SER A 45 1.67 20.63 -9.40
CA SER A 45 0.95 19.50 -8.82
C SER A 45 1.89 18.64 -7.98
N TYR A 46 1.45 18.22 -6.81
CA TYR A 46 2.21 17.28 -5.97
C TYR A 46 1.94 15.82 -6.38
N MET A 47 0.88 15.59 -7.16
CA MET A 47 0.45 14.27 -7.59
C MET A 47 0.91 13.88 -8.99
N TYR A 48 0.93 14.83 -9.92
CA TYR A 48 0.95 14.51 -11.34
C TYR A 48 2.11 15.20 -12.06
N GLN A 49 2.94 14.39 -12.72
CA GLN A 49 3.74 14.89 -13.84
C GLN A 49 2.80 15.20 -15.00
N THR A 50 2.92 16.42 -15.55
CA THR A 50 2.18 16.87 -16.72
C THR A 50 3.07 17.15 -17.93
N VAL A 51 4.39 17.22 -17.73
CA VAL A 51 5.33 17.50 -18.81
C VAL A 51 5.36 16.32 -19.78
N GLY A 52 5.17 16.61 -21.06
CA GLY A 52 5.07 15.60 -22.13
C GLY A 52 3.69 14.98 -22.30
N HIS A 53 2.64 15.52 -21.65
CA HIS A 53 1.28 14.98 -21.73
C HIS A 53 0.72 14.91 -23.16
N GLN A 54 1.21 15.72 -24.09
CA GLN A 54 0.79 15.71 -25.50
C GLN A 54 1.11 14.37 -26.17
N ILE A 55 2.19 13.70 -25.76
CA ILE A 55 2.65 12.44 -26.35
C ILE A 55 1.94 11.23 -25.74
N ILE A 56 1.39 11.33 -24.53
CA ILE A 56 0.74 10.20 -23.82
C ILE A 56 -0.44 9.63 -24.62
N VAL A 57 -1.07 10.44 -25.48
CA VAL A 57 -2.13 9.97 -26.40
C VAL A 57 -1.71 8.74 -27.23
N SER A 58 -0.43 8.67 -27.57
CA SER A 58 0.18 7.59 -28.34
C SER A 58 0.26 6.27 -27.60
N TYR A 59 0.21 6.26 -26.26
CA TYR A 59 0.37 5.03 -25.47
C TYR A 59 -0.74 4.02 -25.79
N ALA A 60 -1.95 4.51 -26.12
CA ALA A 60 -3.06 3.65 -26.52
C ALA A 60 -2.73 2.80 -27.75
N GLU A 61 -2.11 3.43 -28.76
CA GLU A 61 -1.71 2.77 -29.99
C GLU A 61 -0.48 1.89 -29.76
N CYS A 62 0.57 2.42 -29.11
CA CYS A 62 1.80 1.69 -28.83
C CYS A 62 1.56 0.39 -28.06
N MET A 63 0.71 0.42 -27.04
CA MET A 63 0.40 -0.73 -26.19
C MET A 63 -0.76 -1.58 -26.70
N GLY A 64 -1.64 -1.01 -27.53
CA GLY A 64 -2.87 -1.68 -27.94
C GLY A 64 -3.86 -1.88 -26.77
N VAL A 65 -4.04 -0.85 -25.94
CA VAL A 65 -5.04 -0.81 -24.87
C VAL A 65 -5.75 0.54 -24.86
N PRO A 66 -7.01 0.63 -24.40
CA PRO A 66 -7.71 1.90 -24.34
C PRO A 66 -7.06 2.88 -23.37
N LEU A 67 -7.05 4.16 -23.74
CA LEU A 67 -6.56 5.27 -22.92
C LEU A 67 -7.73 6.14 -22.46
N PHE A 68 -7.85 6.33 -21.15
CA PHE A 68 -8.81 7.25 -20.53
C PHE A 68 -8.08 8.50 -20.08
N ARG A 69 -8.58 9.68 -20.47
CA ARG A 69 -7.96 10.96 -20.14
C ARG A 69 -8.94 11.88 -19.45
N ARG A 70 -8.48 12.56 -18.41
CA ARG A 70 -9.25 13.62 -17.74
C ARG A 70 -8.40 14.86 -17.50
N ARG A 71 -8.93 16.02 -17.91
CA ARG A 71 -8.33 17.31 -17.57
C ARG A 71 -8.50 17.60 -16.08
N ILE A 72 -7.41 17.98 -15.42
CA ILE A 72 -7.40 18.37 -14.01
C ILE A 72 -8.20 19.66 -13.87
N GLN A 73 -9.21 19.66 -13.00
CA GLN A 73 -10.01 20.84 -12.66
C GLN A 73 -9.75 21.29 -11.22
N GLY A 74 -9.39 20.35 -10.35
CA GLY A 74 -8.99 20.60 -8.98
C GLY A 74 -7.60 21.21 -8.87
N SER A 75 -7.25 21.56 -7.64
CA SER A 75 -5.91 22.03 -7.26
C SER A 75 -5.41 21.25 -6.05
N THR A 76 -4.12 21.31 -5.76
CA THR A 76 -3.59 20.78 -4.48
C THR A 76 -4.25 21.53 -3.31
N ARG A 77 -5.09 20.86 -2.51
CA ARG A 77 -5.78 21.48 -1.35
C ARG A 77 -5.49 20.75 -0.05
N HIS A 78 -5.43 19.42 -0.09
CA HIS A 78 -5.11 18.62 1.09
C HIS A 78 -3.60 18.36 1.15
N HIS A 79 -2.90 18.93 2.12
CA HIS A 79 -1.44 18.78 2.26
C HIS A 79 -1.01 17.71 3.28
N LYS A 80 -1.91 17.20 4.13
CA LYS A 80 -1.55 16.16 5.10
C LYS A 80 -1.35 14.81 4.41
N LEU A 81 -0.66 13.90 5.10
CA LEU A 81 -0.38 12.53 4.64
C LEU A 81 -1.64 11.70 4.50
N SER A 82 -2.50 11.65 5.53
CA SER A 82 -3.83 11.06 5.39
C SER A 82 -4.67 11.90 4.43
N TYR A 83 -5.39 11.27 3.51
CA TYR A 83 -6.28 11.99 2.60
C TYR A 83 -7.74 11.80 3.04
N GLN A 84 -8.44 12.92 3.19
CA GLN A 84 -9.89 12.94 3.32
C GLN A 84 -10.48 13.54 2.06
N ARG A 85 -11.65 13.05 1.66
CA ARG A 85 -12.37 13.55 0.48
C ARG A 85 -12.49 15.07 0.57
N THR A 86 -11.80 15.76 -0.34
CA THR A 86 -11.70 17.22 -0.32
C THR A 86 -12.26 17.76 -1.63
N PRO A 87 -13.45 18.39 -1.64
CA PRO A 87 -14.03 18.92 -2.85
C PRO A 87 -13.11 19.91 -3.57
N GLY A 88 -12.95 19.73 -4.88
CA GLY A 88 -12.08 20.53 -5.74
C GLY A 88 -10.58 20.29 -5.56
N ASP A 89 -10.20 19.23 -4.84
CA ASP A 89 -8.83 18.73 -4.82
C ASP A 89 -8.56 17.86 -6.05
N GLU A 90 -7.34 17.90 -6.58
CA GLU A 90 -6.93 17.16 -7.79
C GLU A 90 -7.12 15.62 -7.67
N VAL A 91 -7.13 15.09 -6.44
CA VAL A 91 -7.40 13.67 -6.17
C VAL A 91 -8.84 13.27 -6.53
N GLU A 92 -9.80 14.20 -6.46
CA GLU A 92 -11.18 13.91 -6.87
C GLU A 92 -11.31 13.80 -8.40
N ASP A 93 -10.44 14.45 -9.18
CA ASP A 93 -10.37 14.21 -10.61
C ASP A 93 -9.90 12.78 -10.92
N MET A 94 -8.92 12.27 -10.16
CA MET A 94 -8.51 10.86 -10.26
C MET A 94 -9.63 9.90 -9.88
N PHE A 95 -10.44 10.23 -8.86
CA PHE A 95 -11.63 9.44 -8.53
C PHE A 95 -12.61 9.38 -9.71
N ILE A 96 -12.92 10.51 -10.33
CA ILE A 96 -13.84 10.57 -11.48
C ILE A 96 -13.29 9.76 -12.66
N LEU A 97 -12.01 9.93 -12.98
CA LEU A 97 -11.31 9.21 -14.04
C LEU A 97 -11.40 7.69 -13.83
N LEU A 98 -11.00 7.20 -12.66
CA LEU A 98 -11.00 5.77 -12.36
C LEU A 98 -12.41 5.18 -12.22
N ASN A 99 -13.38 5.98 -11.77
CA ASN A 99 -14.79 5.59 -11.75
C ASN A 99 -15.32 5.36 -13.16
N GLU A 100 -15.00 6.24 -14.12
CA GLU A 100 -15.41 6.06 -15.52
C GLU A 100 -14.74 4.84 -16.15
N VAL A 101 -13.45 4.63 -15.90
CA VAL A 101 -12.74 3.41 -16.31
C VAL A 101 -13.45 2.16 -15.79
N LYS A 102 -13.85 2.15 -14.50
CA LYS A 102 -14.56 1.02 -13.89
C LYS A 102 -15.96 0.83 -14.49
N LYS A 103 -16.67 1.90 -14.82
CA LYS A 103 -17.99 1.82 -15.50
C LYS A 103 -17.86 1.18 -16.89
N GLN A 104 -16.86 1.58 -17.66
CA GLN A 104 -16.63 1.07 -19.02
C GLN A 104 -16.01 -0.33 -19.03
N ILE A 105 -15.22 -0.66 -18.01
CA ILE A 105 -14.58 -1.97 -17.86
C ILE A 105 -14.87 -2.52 -16.44
N PRO A 106 -16.09 -3.03 -16.18
CA PRO A 106 -16.50 -3.52 -14.85
C PRO A 106 -15.65 -4.65 -14.29
N SER A 107 -14.87 -5.32 -15.15
CA SER A 107 -13.97 -6.42 -14.76
C SER A 107 -12.63 -5.98 -14.17
N ILE A 108 -12.34 -4.67 -14.11
CA ILE A 108 -11.13 -4.15 -13.43
C ILE A 108 -11.27 -4.34 -11.92
N THR A 109 -10.19 -4.80 -11.31
CA THR A 109 -10.14 -5.05 -9.87
C THR A 109 -8.97 -4.34 -9.18
N ALA A 110 -8.09 -3.68 -9.93
CA ALA A 110 -6.90 -3.06 -9.40
C ALA A 110 -6.41 -1.85 -10.21
N VAL A 111 -5.64 -0.98 -9.54
CA VAL A 111 -5.00 0.21 -10.12
C VAL A 111 -3.49 0.10 -9.90
N SER A 112 -2.69 0.29 -10.95
CA SER A 112 -1.23 0.39 -10.85
C SER A 112 -0.80 1.84 -10.75
N SER A 113 0.16 2.12 -9.86
CA SER A 113 0.78 3.45 -9.70
C SER A 113 2.31 3.35 -9.66
N GLY A 114 2.98 4.39 -10.16
CA GLY A 114 4.45 4.46 -10.28
C GLY A 114 5.16 5.15 -9.11
N ALA A 115 4.50 5.39 -7.98
CA ALA A 115 5.11 6.10 -6.85
C ALA A 115 6.23 5.25 -6.21
N ILE A 116 7.41 5.85 -5.98
CA ILE A 116 8.58 5.15 -5.45
C ILE A 116 8.78 5.44 -3.96
N ALA A 117 8.78 6.73 -3.55
CA ALA A 117 9.07 7.12 -2.16
C ALA A 117 8.18 8.25 -1.59
N SER A 118 7.31 8.87 -2.37
CA SER A 118 6.22 9.76 -1.92
C SER A 118 5.02 9.03 -1.27
N ASP A 119 4.94 9.08 0.07
CA ASP A 119 3.79 8.57 0.84
C ASP A 119 2.51 9.36 0.50
N TYR A 120 2.70 10.64 0.17
CA TYR A 120 1.64 11.55 -0.24
C TYR A 120 0.86 11.02 -1.45
N GLN A 121 1.59 10.59 -2.50
CA GLN A 121 0.99 10.06 -3.73
C GLN A 121 0.32 8.72 -3.49
N ARG A 122 1.02 7.79 -2.83
CA ARG A 122 0.53 6.44 -2.54
C ARG A 122 -0.79 6.48 -1.74
N LEU A 123 -0.85 7.25 -0.65
CA LEU A 123 -2.03 7.31 0.22
C LEU A 123 -3.26 7.87 -0.50
N ARG A 124 -3.09 8.78 -1.46
CA ARG A 124 -4.18 9.32 -2.30
C ARG A 124 -4.71 8.29 -3.29
N VAL A 125 -3.82 7.54 -3.94
CA VAL A 125 -4.22 6.43 -4.81
C VAL A 125 -4.95 5.36 -4.00
N GLU A 126 -4.44 5.00 -2.81
CA GLU A 126 -5.09 4.06 -1.90
C GLU A 126 -6.49 4.52 -1.47
N SER A 127 -6.66 5.81 -1.15
CA SER A 127 -7.96 6.39 -0.80
C SER A 127 -8.99 6.23 -1.94
N VAL A 128 -8.60 6.58 -3.17
CA VAL A 128 -9.47 6.44 -4.35
C VAL A 128 -9.77 4.97 -4.63
N CYS A 129 -8.77 4.08 -4.55
CA CYS A 129 -8.96 2.65 -4.74
C CYS A 129 -9.95 2.07 -3.72
N SER A 130 -9.80 2.41 -2.44
CA SER A 130 -10.69 1.97 -1.38
C SER A 130 -12.14 2.38 -1.64
N ARG A 131 -12.38 3.66 -1.99
CA ARG A 131 -13.71 4.19 -2.33
C ARG A 131 -14.34 3.52 -3.56
N LEU A 132 -13.51 3.07 -4.51
CA LEU A 132 -13.95 2.37 -5.72
C LEU A 132 -13.97 0.85 -5.55
N GLY A 133 -13.59 0.29 -4.40
CA GLY A 133 -13.46 -1.16 -4.20
C GLY A 133 -12.44 -1.80 -5.16
N LEU A 134 -11.32 -1.11 -5.40
CA LEU A 134 -10.19 -1.55 -6.21
C LEU A 134 -8.98 -1.81 -5.31
N VAL A 135 -8.08 -2.69 -5.75
CA VAL A 135 -6.79 -2.94 -5.09
C VAL A 135 -5.73 -1.97 -5.63
N SER A 136 -4.99 -1.30 -4.74
CA SER A 136 -3.85 -0.45 -5.14
C SER A 136 -2.58 -1.31 -5.30
N LEU A 137 -1.94 -1.23 -6.46
CA LEU A 137 -0.64 -1.87 -6.77
C LEU A 137 0.43 -0.77 -6.84
N ALA A 138 1.39 -0.83 -5.92
CA ALA A 138 2.49 0.13 -5.78
C ALA A 138 3.82 -0.63 -5.65
N TYR A 139 4.18 -1.40 -6.69
CA TYR A 139 5.34 -2.31 -6.66
C TYR A 139 6.69 -1.60 -6.47
N LEU A 140 6.79 -0.33 -6.88
CA LEU A 140 8.02 0.43 -6.78
C LEU A 140 8.21 1.07 -5.39
N TRP A 141 7.16 1.05 -4.57
CA TRP A 141 7.13 1.70 -3.28
C TRP A 141 8.23 1.17 -2.34
N LYS A 142 8.99 2.09 -1.72
CA LYS A 142 10.10 1.82 -0.77
C LYS A 142 11.25 0.97 -1.36
N GLN A 143 11.32 0.81 -2.68
CA GLN A 143 12.44 0.14 -3.33
C GLN A 143 13.69 1.05 -3.34
N ASP A 144 14.87 0.44 -3.41
CA ASP A 144 16.12 1.19 -3.58
C ASP A 144 16.17 1.84 -4.96
N GLN A 145 16.29 3.17 -4.99
CA GLN A 145 16.17 3.95 -6.23
C GLN A 145 17.36 3.75 -7.17
N SER A 146 18.55 3.43 -6.66
CA SER A 146 19.73 3.17 -7.50
C SER A 146 19.55 1.84 -8.24
N LEU A 147 19.17 0.79 -7.51
CA LEU A 147 18.83 -0.50 -8.10
C LEU A 147 17.64 -0.37 -9.05
N LEU A 148 16.61 0.38 -8.67
CA LEU A 148 15.41 0.53 -9.47
C LEU A 148 15.69 1.19 -10.82
N LEU A 149 16.48 2.27 -10.86
CA LEU A 149 16.87 2.92 -12.11
C LEU A 149 17.65 1.95 -13.01
N GLN A 150 18.60 1.21 -12.44
CA GLN A 150 19.36 0.20 -13.17
C GLN A 150 18.46 -0.91 -13.72
N GLU A 151 17.49 -1.38 -12.93
CA GLU A 151 16.51 -2.36 -13.39
C GLU A 151 15.66 -1.82 -14.55
N MET A 152 15.18 -0.56 -14.48
CA MET A 152 14.40 0.05 -15.56
C MET A 152 15.18 0.07 -16.88
N ILE A 153 16.46 0.46 -16.84
CA ILE A 153 17.34 0.50 -18.01
C ILE A 153 17.59 -0.92 -18.53
N THR A 154 17.88 -1.87 -17.64
CA THR A 154 18.15 -3.27 -18.00
C THR A 154 16.91 -3.94 -18.61
N ASN A 155 15.71 -3.51 -18.21
CA ASN A 155 14.43 -3.96 -18.77
C ASN A 155 13.97 -3.11 -19.97
N GLU A 156 14.90 -2.44 -20.65
CA GLU A 156 14.67 -1.76 -21.94
C GLU A 156 13.63 -0.62 -21.88
N ILE A 157 13.54 0.10 -20.76
CA ILE A 157 12.79 1.36 -20.71
C ILE A 157 13.60 2.47 -21.38
N MET A 158 13.19 2.84 -22.59
CA MET A 158 13.77 3.94 -23.36
C MET A 158 13.09 5.26 -22.99
N GLY A 159 13.46 5.79 -21.82
CA GLY A 159 13.02 7.09 -21.34
C GLY A 159 13.97 8.22 -21.71
N ILE A 160 13.44 9.35 -22.16
CA ILE A 160 14.20 10.61 -22.27
C ILE A 160 13.83 11.55 -21.13
N THR A 161 14.75 12.42 -20.71
CA THR A 161 14.45 13.52 -19.79
C THR A 161 13.64 14.62 -20.47
N VAL A 162 12.52 15.00 -19.87
CA VAL A 162 11.63 16.06 -20.37
C VAL A 162 11.52 17.26 -19.43
N LYS A 163 11.99 17.12 -18.19
CA LYS A 163 12.17 18.22 -17.25
C LYS A 163 13.48 18.02 -16.51
N VAL A 164 14.15 19.12 -16.19
CA VAL A 164 15.23 19.13 -15.19
C VAL A 164 15.07 20.36 -14.30
N ALA A 165 15.29 20.18 -13.00
CA ALA A 165 15.08 21.19 -11.97
C ALA A 165 16.00 20.97 -10.76
N ALA A 166 17.26 20.57 -10.99
CA ALA A 166 18.20 20.29 -9.90
C ALA A 166 19.61 20.79 -10.20
N MET A 167 20.36 21.06 -9.12
CA MET A 167 21.77 21.44 -9.21
C MET A 167 22.58 20.38 -9.96
N GLY A 168 23.39 20.84 -10.92
CA GLY A 168 24.18 19.97 -11.80
C GLY A 168 23.43 19.51 -13.05
N LEU A 169 22.10 19.62 -13.12
CA LEU A 169 21.35 19.35 -14.34
C LEU A 169 21.14 20.62 -15.17
N ASP A 170 21.85 20.72 -16.28
CA ASP A 170 21.71 21.77 -17.30
C ASP A 170 20.63 21.41 -18.36
N PRO A 171 19.56 22.22 -18.50
CA PRO A 171 18.51 22.00 -19.51
C PRO A 171 19.03 21.84 -20.93
N ALA A 172 20.03 22.63 -21.34
CA ALA A 172 20.54 22.61 -22.71
C ALA A 172 21.35 21.35 -23.02
N LYS A 173 21.91 20.70 -22.00
CA LYS A 173 22.73 19.48 -22.16
C LYS A 173 21.95 18.21 -21.92
N HIS A 174 21.01 18.25 -20.98
CA HIS A 174 20.38 17.06 -20.45
C HIS A 174 18.97 16.83 -20.96
N LEU A 175 18.17 17.85 -21.34
CA LEU A 175 16.83 17.60 -21.89
C LEU A 175 16.91 16.84 -23.22
N GLY A 176 15.99 15.88 -23.39
CA GLY A 176 15.94 14.99 -24.55
C GLY A 176 16.99 13.88 -24.54
N LYS A 177 17.84 13.78 -23.51
CA LYS A 177 18.82 12.69 -23.39
C LYS A 177 18.16 11.46 -22.79
N GLU A 178 18.57 10.29 -23.28
CA GLU A 178 18.13 9.02 -22.73
C GLU A 178 18.62 8.84 -21.29
N ILE A 179 17.76 8.29 -20.45
CA ILE A 179 18.05 8.07 -19.05
C ILE A 179 19.21 7.08 -18.85
N ALA A 180 19.32 6.08 -19.73
CA ALA A 180 20.42 5.12 -19.74
C ALA A 180 21.78 5.79 -19.93
N PHE A 181 21.84 6.84 -20.76
CA PHE A 181 23.06 7.62 -20.97
C PHE A 181 23.38 8.50 -19.74
N LEU A 182 22.36 9.00 -19.05
CA LEU A 182 22.53 9.87 -17.89
C LEU A 182 22.78 9.11 -16.57
N GLU A 183 22.51 7.82 -16.50
CA GLU A 183 22.58 7.02 -15.26
C GLU A 183 23.89 7.17 -14.47
N PRO A 184 25.10 7.09 -15.09
CA PRO A 184 26.34 7.24 -14.34
C PRO A 184 26.53 8.66 -13.81
N TYR A 185 26.01 9.65 -14.56
CA TYR A 185 26.07 11.05 -14.18
C TYR A 185 25.11 11.35 -13.02
N LEU A 186 23.90 10.78 -13.01
CA LEU A 186 22.93 10.92 -11.92
C LEU A 186 23.48 10.32 -10.62
N HIS A 187 24.16 9.18 -10.67
CA HIS A 187 24.84 8.62 -9.49
C HIS A 187 25.95 9.53 -8.97
N LYS A 188 26.75 10.13 -9.87
CA LYS A 188 27.74 11.12 -9.47
C LYS A 188 27.09 12.35 -8.80
N LEU A 189 25.95 12.83 -9.31
CA LEU A 189 25.23 13.95 -8.70
C LEU A 189 24.59 13.57 -7.35
N LYS A 190 24.18 12.32 -7.15
CA LYS A 190 23.74 11.80 -5.84
C LYS A 190 24.85 11.93 -4.82
N ASP A 191 26.08 11.54 -5.17
CA ASP A 191 27.23 11.63 -4.26
C ASP A 191 27.66 13.08 -3.98
N LEU A 192 27.54 13.97 -4.97
CA LEU A 192 27.97 15.37 -4.84
C LEU A 192 26.93 16.27 -4.17
N TYR A 193 25.66 16.09 -4.50
CA TYR A 193 24.58 17.03 -4.16
C TYR A 193 23.36 16.36 -3.51
N GLY A 194 23.35 15.04 -3.35
CA GLY A 194 22.24 14.31 -2.74
C GLY A 194 20.99 14.22 -3.61
N ILE A 195 21.11 14.39 -4.94
CA ILE A 195 19.94 14.28 -5.83
C ILE A 195 19.34 12.87 -5.76
N ASN A 196 18.03 12.78 -5.97
CA ASN A 196 17.39 11.50 -6.19
C ASN A 196 17.71 10.94 -7.58
N VAL A 197 18.35 9.77 -7.65
CA VAL A 197 18.70 9.14 -8.94
C VAL A 197 17.48 8.78 -9.77
N CYS A 198 16.33 8.53 -9.15
CA CYS A 198 15.06 8.30 -9.85
C CYS A 198 14.26 9.60 -10.09
N GLY A 199 14.71 10.78 -9.64
CA GLY A 199 14.01 12.05 -9.85
C GLY A 199 12.73 12.23 -9.03
N GLU A 200 12.55 11.45 -7.95
CA GLU A 200 11.34 11.47 -7.10
C GLU A 200 11.03 12.84 -6.48
N GLY A 201 12.05 13.66 -6.21
CA GLY A 201 11.92 15.01 -5.67
C GLY A 201 11.56 16.05 -6.72
N GLY A 202 11.29 15.63 -7.97
CA GLY A 202 11.08 16.52 -9.10
C GLY A 202 12.39 17.03 -9.72
N GLU A 203 13.53 16.45 -9.37
CA GLU A 203 14.85 16.85 -9.89
C GLU A 203 14.91 16.74 -11.42
N TYR A 204 14.22 15.75 -11.97
CA TYR A 204 13.98 15.59 -13.39
C TYR A 204 12.72 14.75 -13.62
N GLU A 205 12.09 14.92 -14.77
CA GLU A 205 10.99 14.06 -15.22
C GLU A 205 11.36 13.41 -16.54
N THR A 206 10.71 12.28 -16.85
CA THR A 206 11.01 11.50 -18.06
C THR A 206 9.77 11.27 -18.91
N LEU A 207 9.99 10.98 -20.18
CA LEU A 207 8.99 10.49 -21.09
C LEU A 207 9.51 9.20 -21.74
N THR A 208 8.75 8.10 -21.58
CA THR A 208 9.09 6.81 -22.18
C THR A 208 8.66 6.81 -23.64
N LEU A 209 9.63 6.68 -24.53
CA LEU A 209 9.43 6.61 -25.98
C LEU A 209 9.24 5.18 -26.47
N ASP A 210 9.91 4.24 -25.79
CA ASP A 210 9.74 2.81 -26.05
C ASP A 210 9.97 1.95 -24.80
N CYS A 211 9.30 0.82 -24.73
CA CYS A 211 9.55 -0.24 -23.75
C CYS A 211 8.93 -1.57 -24.21
N PRO A 212 9.21 -2.70 -23.54
CA PRO A 212 8.62 -4.00 -23.91
C PRO A 212 7.08 -4.06 -23.92
N LEU A 213 6.41 -3.11 -23.25
CA LEU A 213 4.95 -3.00 -23.28
C LEU A 213 4.42 -2.39 -24.59
N PHE A 214 5.25 -1.66 -25.33
CA PHE A 214 4.88 -0.98 -26.56
C PHE A 214 5.04 -1.95 -27.73
N GLN A 215 4.08 -2.87 -27.87
CA GLN A 215 4.15 -3.98 -28.81
C GLN A 215 3.86 -3.58 -30.25
N ASN A 216 3.02 -2.57 -30.47
CA ASN A 216 2.53 -2.22 -31.81
C ASN A 216 3.41 -1.18 -32.52
N ALA A 217 3.94 -0.22 -31.76
CA ALA A 217 4.71 0.90 -32.28
C ALA A 217 5.62 1.48 -31.19
N ARG A 218 6.67 2.19 -31.60
CA ARG A 218 7.48 3.06 -30.73
C ARG A 218 7.27 4.52 -31.09
N ILE A 219 7.51 5.40 -30.14
CA ILE A 219 7.35 6.85 -30.31
C ILE A 219 8.68 7.43 -30.78
N MET A 220 8.64 8.20 -31.85
CA MET A 220 9.79 8.93 -32.39
C MET A 220 9.54 10.43 -32.19
N LEU A 221 10.33 11.06 -31.33
CA LEU A 221 10.32 12.50 -31.14
C LEU A 221 11.17 13.15 -32.24
N ASP A 222 10.52 13.80 -33.21
CA ASP A 222 11.19 14.37 -34.38
C ASP A 222 11.74 15.77 -34.10
N ASP A 223 10.99 16.57 -33.36
CA ASP A 223 11.33 17.96 -33.07
C ASP A 223 10.73 18.40 -31.73
N PHE A 224 11.47 19.25 -31.01
CA PHE A 224 11.08 19.79 -29.72
C PHE A 224 11.76 21.12 -29.45
N GLN A 225 11.17 21.91 -28.56
CA GLN A 225 11.78 23.13 -28.04
C GLN A 225 12.09 22.96 -26.55
N VAL A 226 13.16 23.62 -26.11
CA VAL A 226 13.48 23.74 -24.68
C VAL A 226 12.94 25.07 -24.18
N VAL A 227 12.05 25.01 -23.19
CA VAL A 227 11.47 26.18 -22.52
C VAL A 227 12.13 26.30 -21.15
N LEU A 228 12.78 27.44 -20.89
CA LEU A 228 13.41 27.73 -19.61
C LEU A 228 12.38 28.41 -18.70
N HIS A 229 12.06 27.78 -17.57
CA HIS A 229 11.19 28.36 -16.53
C HIS A 229 12.00 29.17 -15.52
N SER A 230 13.23 28.76 -15.24
CA SER A 230 14.17 29.51 -14.41
C SER A 230 15.58 29.38 -14.96
N SER A 231 16.24 30.51 -15.18
CA SER A 231 17.65 30.57 -15.58
C SER A 231 18.59 30.72 -14.38
N ASP A 232 18.21 30.18 -13.21
CA ASP A 232 19.07 30.22 -12.02
C ASP A 232 20.45 29.62 -12.34
N SER A 233 21.50 30.33 -11.91
CA SER A 233 22.89 29.91 -12.11
C SER A 233 23.27 28.60 -11.38
N ILE A 234 22.48 28.21 -10.37
CA ILE A 234 22.76 27.08 -9.48
C ILE A 234 21.87 25.89 -9.82
N ALA A 235 20.56 26.11 -9.98
CA ALA A 235 19.58 25.07 -10.29
C ALA A 235 18.61 25.55 -11.38
N PRO A 236 19.04 25.57 -12.65
CA PRO A 236 18.19 25.98 -13.75
C PRO A 236 17.01 25.01 -13.91
N VAL A 237 15.85 25.55 -14.24
CA VAL A 237 14.62 24.77 -14.50
C VAL A 237 14.28 24.90 -15.97
N GLY A 238 14.19 23.76 -16.64
CA GLY A 238 13.80 23.71 -18.04
C GLY A 238 12.95 22.49 -18.34
N VAL A 239 12.04 22.68 -19.28
CA VAL A 239 11.12 21.67 -19.77
C VAL A 239 11.22 21.53 -21.29
N LEU A 240 11.01 20.31 -21.76
CA LEU A 240 10.95 19.94 -23.16
C LEU A 240 9.49 20.00 -23.61
N HIS A 241 9.21 20.86 -24.58
CA HIS A 241 7.91 20.93 -25.23
C HIS A 241 8.00 20.27 -26.61
N PRO A 242 7.27 19.16 -26.86
CA PRO A 242 7.33 18.46 -28.13
C PRO A 242 6.63 19.25 -29.25
N LEU A 243 7.30 19.44 -30.38
CA LEU A 243 6.73 20.13 -31.55
C LEU A 243 6.23 19.14 -32.60
N LYS A 244 6.95 18.04 -32.79
CA LYS A 244 6.61 17.01 -33.77
C LYS A 244 7.06 15.63 -33.30
N PHE A 245 6.19 14.65 -33.46
CA PHE A 245 6.50 13.25 -33.22
C PHE A 245 5.68 12.36 -34.17
N HIS A 246 6.13 11.13 -34.35
CA HIS A 246 5.39 10.11 -35.08
C HIS A 246 5.53 8.74 -34.42
N LEU A 247 4.70 7.79 -34.86
CA LEU A 247 4.76 6.40 -34.44
C LEU A 247 5.42 5.55 -35.51
N GLU A 248 6.41 4.76 -35.10
CA GLU A 248 7.04 3.77 -35.96
C GLU A 248 6.53 2.38 -35.58
N SER A 249 5.83 1.72 -36.51
CA SER A 249 5.24 0.40 -36.27
C SER A 249 6.31 -0.68 -36.08
N LYS A 250 6.11 -1.52 -35.07
CA LYS A 250 6.92 -2.72 -34.85
C LYS A 250 6.29 -3.86 -35.64
N GLN A 251 7.00 -4.37 -36.65
CA GLN A 251 6.52 -5.54 -37.39
C GLN A 251 6.43 -6.74 -36.44
N SER A 252 5.24 -7.32 -36.30
CA SER A 252 5.05 -8.55 -35.56
C SER A 252 5.77 -9.68 -36.30
N ASN A 253 6.88 -10.19 -35.74
CA ASN A 253 7.44 -11.48 -36.14
C ASN A 253 6.48 -12.60 -35.70
N SER A 254 5.37 -12.75 -36.40
CA SER A 254 4.53 -13.94 -36.29
C SER A 254 5.25 -15.09 -36.97
N LEU A 255 5.86 -15.96 -36.16
CA LEU A 255 6.23 -17.30 -36.59
C LEU A 255 5.01 -17.94 -37.27
N SER A 256 5.20 -18.35 -38.52
CA SER A 256 4.18 -18.99 -39.34
C SER A 256 3.74 -20.32 -38.71
N GLY A 257 2.61 -20.30 -38.02
CA GLY A 257 1.85 -21.48 -37.64
C GLY A 257 0.43 -21.31 -38.15
N ASN A 258 0.11 -21.96 -39.28
CA ASN A 258 -1.22 -22.01 -39.86
C ASN A 258 -2.28 -22.34 -38.81
N ASN A 259 -3.24 -21.43 -38.59
CA ASN A 259 -4.63 -21.78 -38.28
C ASN A 259 -5.55 -20.65 -38.72
N LYS A 260 -6.16 -20.85 -39.90
CA LYS A 260 -7.26 -20.04 -40.43
C LYS A 260 -8.53 -20.33 -39.63
N THR A 261 -8.80 -19.57 -38.58
CA THR A 261 -10.15 -19.32 -38.05
C THR A 261 -10.11 -18.14 -37.08
N ASN A 262 -10.98 -17.15 -37.33
CA ASN A 262 -11.28 -15.92 -36.58
C ASN A 262 -10.66 -14.63 -37.13
N ASP A 263 -11.16 -14.22 -38.30
CA ASP A 263 -10.91 -12.94 -38.96
C ASP A 263 -12.04 -11.91 -38.67
N LEU A 264 -12.51 -11.82 -37.41
CA LEU A 264 -13.67 -11.00 -37.03
C LEU A 264 -13.56 -10.24 -35.68
N CYS A 265 -12.36 -10.01 -35.13
CA CYS A 265 -12.18 -9.19 -33.91
C CYS A 265 -10.90 -8.34 -33.93
N ARG A 266 -10.67 -7.57 -35.00
CA ARG A 266 -9.51 -6.66 -35.11
C ARG A 266 -9.90 -5.19 -35.27
N GLU A 267 -11.11 -4.83 -34.87
CA GLU A 267 -11.62 -3.46 -34.90
C GLU A 267 -11.90 -2.99 -33.45
N ASN A 268 -11.27 -1.88 -33.06
CA ASN A 268 -11.45 -1.10 -31.82
C ASN A 268 -10.79 -1.57 -30.50
N ILE A 269 -9.45 -1.63 -30.42
CA ILE A 269 -8.75 -1.79 -29.11
C ILE A 269 -7.90 -0.56 -28.72
N SER A 270 -7.56 0.33 -29.66
CA SER A 270 -6.76 1.55 -29.40
C SER A 270 -7.63 2.83 -29.36
N SER A 271 -8.72 2.82 -28.59
CA SER A 271 -9.62 3.98 -28.46
C SER A 271 -9.19 4.92 -27.33
N ILE A 272 -9.24 6.22 -27.60
CA ILE A 272 -8.99 7.29 -26.62
C ILE A 272 -10.35 7.78 -26.12
N PHE A 273 -10.52 7.83 -24.80
CA PHE A 273 -11.74 8.29 -24.14
C PHE A 273 -11.45 9.56 -23.34
N GLU A 274 -12.11 10.66 -23.69
CA GLU A 274 -12.11 11.87 -22.87
C GLU A 274 -13.21 11.79 -21.80
N VAL A 275 -12.81 11.81 -20.54
CA VAL A 275 -13.70 11.72 -19.39
C VAL A 275 -14.16 13.13 -19.00
N GLN A 276 -15.31 13.53 -19.52
CA GLN A 276 -15.98 14.77 -19.14
C GLN A 276 -16.95 14.57 -17.97
N GLY A 277 -17.16 15.61 -17.16
CA GLY A 277 -18.29 15.67 -16.23
C GLY A 277 -17.93 16.05 -14.78
N VAL A 278 -18.93 16.69 -14.16
CA VAL A 278 -19.05 17.06 -12.74
C VAL A 278 -20.05 16.13 -12.04
N ASN A 279 -20.32 14.93 -12.59
CA ASN A 279 -21.32 14.01 -12.05
C ASN A 279 -20.84 13.36 -10.76
N LEU A 280 -20.89 14.16 -9.69
CA LEU A 280 -21.28 13.78 -8.35
C LEU A 280 -22.74 13.32 -8.38
N GLU A 281 -23.07 12.30 -9.19
CA GLU A 281 -24.10 11.40 -8.69
C GLU A 281 -23.52 10.87 -7.39
N GLU A 282 -24.26 11.05 -6.30
CA GLU A 282 -23.99 10.42 -5.02
C GLU A 282 -23.87 8.91 -5.26
N CYS A 283 -22.67 8.44 -5.61
CA CYS A 283 -22.27 7.09 -5.29
C CYS A 283 -22.23 7.06 -3.76
N LYS A 284 -23.42 6.87 -3.17
CA LYS A 284 -23.51 6.28 -1.85
C LYS A 284 -22.57 5.10 -1.89
N ALA A 285 -21.59 5.09 -0.99
CA ALA A 285 -20.83 3.90 -0.70
C ALA A 285 -21.82 2.72 -0.59
N PRO A 286 -21.46 1.49 -0.99
CA PRO A 286 -22.29 0.35 -0.68
C PRO A 286 -22.62 0.37 0.82
N GLY A 287 -23.88 0.71 1.12
CA GLY A 287 -24.40 0.97 2.45
C GLY A 287 -23.92 2.29 3.09
N GLU A 288 -24.70 3.36 2.94
CA GLU A 288 -24.96 4.17 4.14
C GLU A 288 -25.44 3.19 5.23
N PRO A 289 -25.00 3.31 6.50
CA PRO A 289 -25.75 2.68 7.56
C PRO A 289 -27.17 3.24 7.42
N GLY A 290 -28.13 2.37 7.13
CA GLY A 290 -29.54 2.74 7.17
C GLY A 290 -29.80 3.49 8.48
N PRO A 291 -30.77 4.41 8.51
CA PRO A 291 -31.02 5.28 9.67
C PRO A 291 -30.88 4.42 10.90
N GLU A 292 -29.99 4.80 11.82
CA GLU A 292 -29.73 4.07 13.06
C GLU A 292 -31.08 3.66 13.60
N VAL A 293 -31.46 2.41 13.33
CA VAL A 293 -32.53 1.80 14.06
C VAL A 293 -31.85 1.75 15.41
N ASN A 294 -32.31 2.62 16.31
CA ASN A 294 -32.32 2.35 17.73
C ASN A 294 -33.07 1.03 17.90
N ASP A 295 -32.48 -0.07 17.40
CA ASP A 295 -32.65 -1.39 17.92
C ASP A 295 -31.96 -1.25 19.27
N LEU A 296 -32.76 -0.72 20.21
CA LEU A 296 -32.71 -1.06 21.61
C LEU A 296 -32.82 -2.59 21.64
N ILE A 297 -31.75 -3.28 21.26
CA ILE A 297 -31.52 -4.61 21.74
C ILE A 297 -31.24 -4.35 23.21
N GLU A 298 -32.29 -4.40 24.02
CA GLU A 298 -32.19 -4.79 25.42
C GLU A 298 -31.52 -6.18 25.41
N VAL A 299 -30.21 -6.20 25.17
CA VAL A 299 -29.40 -7.35 25.49
C VAL A 299 -29.48 -7.40 27.00
N SER A 300 -30.13 -8.45 27.51
CA SER A 300 -30.02 -8.83 28.90
C SER A 300 -28.55 -8.71 29.31
N SER A 301 -28.22 -7.66 30.08
CA SER A 301 -26.87 -7.24 30.48
C SER A 301 -26.11 -8.31 31.27
N HIS A 302 -26.68 -9.49 31.42
CA HIS A 302 -26.26 -10.60 32.25
C HIS A 302 -25.33 -11.58 31.53
N ARG A 303 -25.08 -11.42 30.22
CA ARG A 303 -24.20 -12.32 29.43
C ARG A 303 -22.94 -11.66 28.88
N LEU A 304 -22.84 -10.34 28.96
CA LEU A 304 -21.67 -9.63 28.46
C LEU A 304 -20.71 -9.35 29.62
N HIS A 305 -19.47 -9.77 29.45
CA HIS A 305 -18.43 -9.56 30.41
C HIS A 305 -17.47 -8.50 29.91
N LEU A 306 -17.06 -7.64 30.84
CA LEU A 306 -16.11 -6.58 30.58
C LEU A 306 -15.12 -6.52 31.75
N SER A 307 -13.84 -6.51 31.42
CA SER A 307 -12.77 -6.25 32.38
C SER A 307 -11.97 -5.05 31.89
N LYS A 308 -11.67 -4.12 32.80
CA LYS A 308 -10.79 -2.99 32.55
C LYS A 308 -9.58 -3.11 33.47
N THR A 309 -8.38 -2.94 32.93
CA THR A 309 -7.15 -2.91 33.72
C THR A 309 -6.33 -1.70 33.34
N GLU A 310 -6.03 -0.84 34.32
CA GLU A 310 -5.35 0.44 34.11
C GLU A 310 -3.88 0.38 34.55
N LYS A 311 -3.01 1.03 33.77
CA LYS A 311 -1.59 1.18 34.07
C LYS A 311 -1.04 2.51 33.54
N ASP A 312 -0.73 3.41 34.45
CA ASP A 312 -0.16 4.74 34.20
C ASP A 312 -0.94 5.55 33.14
N THR A 313 -0.49 5.49 31.88
CA THR A 313 -1.02 6.26 30.75
C THR A 313 -1.80 5.42 29.74
N THR A 314 -1.93 4.12 30.02
CA THR A 314 -2.63 3.17 29.15
C THR A 314 -3.58 2.31 29.97
N PHE A 315 -4.59 1.75 29.32
CA PHE A 315 -5.44 0.73 29.93
C PHE A 315 -5.88 -0.28 28.88
N SER A 316 -6.25 -1.47 29.34
CA SER A 316 -6.85 -2.50 28.49
C SER A 316 -8.32 -2.66 28.82
N ILE A 317 -9.12 -2.93 27.79
CA ILE A 317 -10.50 -3.40 27.93
C ILE A 317 -10.59 -4.78 27.28
N CYS A 318 -11.02 -5.77 28.05
CA CYS A 318 -11.38 -7.09 27.55
C CYS A 318 -12.90 -7.22 27.54
N CYS A 319 -13.47 -7.74 26.45
CA CYS A 319 -14.91 -7.94 26.33
C CYS A 319 -15.26 -9.22 25.55
N TRP A 320 -16.21 -9.98 26.08
CA TRP A 320 -16.71 -11.22 25.49
C TRP A 320 -18.14 -11.52 25.96
N LEU A 321 -18.77 -12.52 25.33
CA LEU A 321 -20.11 -13.00 25.68
C LEU A 321 -20.01 -14.40 26.29
N GLN A 322 -20.62 -14.60 27.47
CA GLN A 322 -20.73 -15.90 28.10
C GLN A 322 -22.01 -16.62 27.65
N ASP A 323 -21.83 -17.86 27.19
CA ASP A 323 -22.85 -18.87 26.88
C ASP A 323 -23.88 -18.54 25.76
N THR A 324 -23.99 -19.45 24.78
CA THR A 324 -24.68 -19.26 23.48
C THR A 324 -26.07 -19.90 23.42
N SER A 325 -26.70 -20.17 24.58
CA SER A 325 -28.02 -20.84 24.68
C SER A 325 -29.23 -20.00 24.22
N GLY A 326 -29.03 -18.74 23.81
CA GLY A 326 -30.05 -17.88 23.22
C GLY A 326 -30.15 -18.01 21.69
N PRO A 327 -31.15 -17.38 21.03
CA PRO A 327 -31.25 -17.36 19.58
C PRO A 327 -29.95 -16.80 18.98
N SER A 328 -29.19 -17.63 18.26
CA SER A 328 -27.83 -17.26 17.85
C SER A 328 -27.89 -16.23 16.72
N THR A 329 -27.41 -15.03 16.98
CA THR A 329 -27.15 -14.01 15.94
C THR A 329 -25.84 -14.27 15.18
N GLY A 330 -25.18 -15.41 15.44
CA GLY A 330 -23.89 -15.79 14.86
C GLY A 330 -22.73 -14.91 15.35
N LEU A 331 -21.54 -15.16 14.81
CA LEU A 331 -20.34 -14.38 15.13
C LEU A 331 -20.54 -12.88 14.88
N GLN A 332 -21.20 -12.53 13.78
CA GLN A 332 -21.49 -11.13 13.44
C GLN A 332 -22.29 -10.41 14.53
N GLY A 333 -23.35 -11.04 15.05
CA GLY A 333 -24.14 -10.43 16.13
C GLY A 333 -23.35 -10.30 17.42
N ASP A 334 -22.64 -11.36 17.80
CA ASP A 334 -21.80 -11.38 19.01
C ASP A 334 -20.73 -10.27 18.94
N LEU A 335 -20.04 -10.18 17.80
CA LEU A 335 -18.99 -9.19 17.56
C LEU A 335 -19.53 -7.76 17.53
N LYS A 336 -20.74 -7.55 16.97
CA LYS A 336 -21.43 -6.24 16.99
C LYS A 336 -21.71 -5.77 18.42
N LEU A 337 -22.17 -6.67 19.29
CA LEU A 337 -22.45 -6.35 20.70
C LEU A 337 -21.16 -6.04 21.47
N ILE A 338 -20.12 -6.85 21.29
CA ILE A 338 -18.82 -6.65 21.94
C ILE A 338 -18.20 -5.31 21.53
N LEU A 339 -18.13 -5.02 20.22
CA LEU A 339 -17.57 -3.77 19.72
C LEU A 339 -18.36 -2.54 20.18
N ARG A 340 -19.70 -2.62 20.18
CA ARG A 340 -20.55 -1.53 20.69
C ARG A 340 -20.30 -1.29 22.18
N GLN A 341 -20.11 -2.35 22.97
CA GLN A 341 -19.82 -2.16 24.39
C GLN A 341 -18.45 -1.52 24.62
N ILE A 342 -17.43 -1.94 23.87
CA ILE A 342 -16.10 -1.32 23.95
C ILE A 342 -16.20 0.17 23.60
N GLU A 343 -16.93 0.51 22.52
CA GLU A 343 -17.17 1.90 22.13
C GLU A 343 -17.84 2.71 23.25
N LEU A 344 -18.88 2.18 23.90
CA LEU A 344 -19.53 2.83 25.04
C LEU A 344 -18.58 3.04 26.23
N GLN A 345 -17.66 2.11 26.49
CA GLN A 345 -16.65 2.28 27.54
C GLN A 345 -15.62 3.34 27.20
N LEU A 346 -15.20 3.43 25.93
CA LEU A 346 -14.32 4.50 25.45
C LEU A 346 -15.01 5.85 25.62
N GLU A 347 -16.26 5.98 25.15
CA GLU A 347 -17.07 7.20 25.27
C GLU A 347 -17.26 7.61 26.73
N GLY A 348 -17.51 6.65 27.61
CA GLY A 348 -17.62 6.88 29.06
C GLY A 348 -16.33 7.40 29.71
N CYS A 349 -15.17 7.18 29.08
CA CYS A 349 -13.88 7.75 29.48
C CYS A 349 -13.55 9.07 28.74
N GLY A 350 -14.43 9.56 27.88
CA GLY A 350 -14.17 10.71 27.01
C GLY A 350 -13.19 10.42 25.87
N LEU A 351 -13.06 9.15 25.47
CA LEU A 351 -12.14 8.67 24.44
C LEU A 351 -12.92 8.06 23.26
N GLY A 352 -12.35 8.08 22.07
CA GLY A 352 -12.83 7.33 20.89
C GLY A 352 -11.84 6.27 20.39
N TRP A 353 -12.21 5.60 19.29
CA TRP A 353 -11.39 4.56 18.63
C TRP A 353 -10.01 5.06 18.19
N GLU A 354 -9.87 6.35 17.93
CA GLU A 354 -8.60 7.01 17.64
C GLU A 354 -7.56 6.87 18.76
N HIS A 355 -7.97 6.57 20.00
CA HIS A 355 -7.07 6.34 21.14
C HIS A 355 -6.65 4.87 21.30
N VAL A 356 -7.27 3.95 20.55
CA VAL A 356 -6.92 2.53 20.59
C VAL A 356 -5.60 2.32 19.85
N LEU A 357 -4.65 1.67 20.53
CA LEU A 357 -3.31 1.39 20.03
C LEU A 357 -3.24 0.04 19.33
N TYR A 358 -3.80 -0.99 19.96
CA TYR A 358 -3.69 -2.38 19.54
C TYR A 358 -4.97 -3.16 19.87
N ILE A 359 -5.32 -4.14 19.04
CA ILE A 359 -6.46 -5.04 19.27
C ILE A 359 -6.04 -6.51 19.13
N HIS A 360 -6.32 -7.33 20.15
CA HIS A 360 -6.44 -8.78 19.97
C HIS A 360 -7.89 -9.11 19.64
N LEU A 361 -8.12 -9.72 18.49
CA LEU A 361 -9.42 -10.24 18.09
C LEU A 361 -9.35 -11.77 18.05
N TYR A 362 -9.96 -12.43 19.02
CA TYR A 362 -10.06 -13.88 19.03
C TYR A 362 -11.44 -14.29 18.53
N ILE A 363 -11.47 -15.26 17.61
CA ILE A 363 -12.69 -15.85 17.06
C ILE A 363 -12.68 -17.35 17.30
N SER A 364 -13.87 -17.96 17.38
CA SER A 364 -14.00 -19.40 17.61
C SER A 364 -13.76 -20.26 16.36
N ASP A 365 -13.74 -19.64 15.18
CA ASP A 365 -13.65 -20.32 13.88
C ASP A 365 -13.05 -19.37 12.83
N MET A 366 -11.88 -19.71 12.28
CA MET A 366 -11.16 -18.91 11.29
C MET A 366 -11.84 -18.89 9.92
N ASP A 367 -12.77 -19.80 9.61
CA ASP A 367 -13.60 -19.71 8.41
C ASP A 367 -14.49 -18.46 8.41
N GLN A 368 -14.73 -17.89 9.60
CA GLN A 368 -15.53 -16.67 9.76
C GLN A 368 -14.69 -15.38 9.73
N PHE A 369 -13.40 -15.45 9.38
CA PHE A 369 -12.48 -14.30 9.33
C PHE A 369 -13.01 -13.14 8.47
N THR A 370 -13.56 -13.43 7.28
CA THR A 370 -14.12 -12.39 6.40
C THR A 370 -15.33 -11.71 7.06
N GLN A 371 -16.25 -12.48 7.65
CA GLN A 371 -17.42 -11.93 8.35
C GLN A 371 -17.02 -11.10 9.58
N ALA A 372 -15.97 -11.51 10.29
CA ALA A 372 -15.43 -10.75 11.41
C ALA A 372 -14.90 -9.39 10.95
N ASN A 373 -14.13 -9.35 9.85
CA ASN A 373 -13.60 -8.12 9.27
C ASN A 373 -14.70 -7.19 8.73
N GLU A 374 -15.73 -7.73 8.08
CA GLU A 374 -16.89 -6.96 7.62
C GLU A 374 -17.65 -6.27 8.77
N THR A 375 -17.72 -6.93 9.92
CA THR A 375 -18.35 -6.35 11.11
C THR A 375 -17.43 -5.33 11.77
N TYR A 376 -16.14 -5.65 11.90
CA TYR A 376 -15.12 -4.80 12.50
C TYR A 376 -15.02 -3.43 11.82
N VAL A 377 -14.97 -3.39 10.48
CA VAL A 377 -14.78 -2.14 9.73
C VAL A 377 -15.95 -1.17 9.85
N ARG A 378 -17.13 -1.63 10.30
CA ARG A 378 -18.29 -0.76 10.58
C ARG A 378 -18.11 0.06 11.87
N PHE A 379 -17.30 -0.43 12.80
CA PHE A 379 -17.03 0.26 14.06
C PHE A 379 -15.75 1.09 14.00
N ILE A 380 -14.70 0.55 13.39
CA ILE A 380 -13.38 1.17 13.33
C ILE A 380 -13.12 1.62 11.89
N THR A 381 -13.51 2.86 11.61
CA THR A 381 -13.41 3.48 10.29
C THR A 381 -12.25 4.47 10.25
N GLN A 382 -11.83 4.86 9.03
CA GLN A 382 -10.85 5.96 8.88
C GLN A 382 -11.38 7.27 9.47
N ASP A 383 -12.68 7.53 9.39
CA ASP A 383 -13.30 8.75 9.96
C ASP A 383 -13.22 8.78 11.48
N LYS A 384 -13.42 7.64 12.14
CA LYS A 384 -13.27 7.48 13.59
C LYS A 384 -11.80 7.34 14.03
N CYS A 385 -10.87 7.20 13.09
CA CYS A 385 -9.44 7.00 13.36
C CYS A 385 -8.59 7.88 12.43
N PRO A 386 -8.67 9.22 12.53
CA PRO A 386 -7.99 10.15 11.61
C PRO A 386 -6.45 10.05 11.67
N PHE A 387 -5.91 9.52 12.76
CA PHE A 387 -4.47 9.27 12.97
C PHE A 387 -4.05 7.82 12.65
N GLY A 388 -4.94 7.03 12.05
CA GLY A 388 -4.72 5.64 11.69
C GLY A 388 -5.45 4.65 12.61
N VAL A 389 -5.92 3.56 12.00
CA VAL A 389 -6.57 2.44 12.70
C VAL A 389 -5.54 1.67 13.55
N PRO A 390 -5.94 1.04 14.65
CA PRO A 390 -5.03 0.26 15.50
C PRO A 390 -4.44 -0.94 14.77
N SER A 391 -3.26 -1.36 15.22
CA SER A 391 -2.68 -2.63 14.81
C SER A 391 -3.39 -3.80 15.48
N ARG A 392 -3.36 -4.99 14.86
CA ARG A 392 -4.23 -6.09 15.27
C ARG A 392 -3.62 -7.46 15.00
N SER A 393 -3.90 -8.42 15.88
CA SER A 393 -3.82 -9.86 15.55
C SER A 393 -5.21 -10.47 15.62
N THR A 394 -5.49 -11.37 14.68
CA THR A 394 -6.74 -12.13 14.68
C THR A 394 -6.44 -13.61 14.68
N ILE A 395 -6.81 -14.30 15.75
CA ILE A 395 -6.36 -15.67 16.02
C ILE A 395 -7.58 -16.54 16.35
N GLU A 396 -7.61 -17.77 15.84
CA GLU A 396 -8.62 -18.73 16.28
C GLU A 396 -8.27 -19.23 17.68
N LEU A 397 -9.23 -19.27 18.59
CA LEU A 397 -9.06 -19.90 19.91
C LEU A 397 -10.24 -20.82 20.20
N PRO A 398 -10.06 -21.83 21.07
CA PRO A 398 -11.15 -22.71 21.51
C PRO A 398 -12.11 -22.00 22.49
N LEU A 399 -12.67 -20.86 22.07
CA LEU A 399 -13.47 -19.96 22.89
C LEU A 399 -14.75 -20.63 23.39
N ILE A 400 -15.41 -21.41 22.54
CA ILE A 400 -16.65 -22.12 22.89
C ILE A 400 -16.36 -23.17 23.98
N GLN A 401 -15.27 -23.93 23.83
CA GLN A 401 -14.84 -24.93 24.82
C GLN A 401 -14.45 -24.27 26.15
N ALA A 402 -13.94 -23.04 26.11
CA ALA A 402 -13.60 -22.24 27.29
C ALA A 402 -14.81 -21.46 27.88
N GLY A 403 -16.00 -21.54 27.27
CA GLY A 403 -17.18 -20.79 27.72
C GLY A 403 -17.12 -19.28 27.47
N LEU A 404 -16.26 -18.82 26.55
CA LEU A 404 -16.04 -17.40 26.21
C LEU A 404 -16.86 -16.92 24.99
N GLY A 405 -17.79 -17.74 24.49
CA GLY A 405 -18.63 -17.41 23.34
C GLY A 405 -17.90 -17.59 22.00
N ARG A 406 -18.32 -16.86 20.97
CA ARG A 406 -17.76 -16.96 19.61
C ARG A 406 -16.67 -15.93 19.30
N ALA A 407 -16.62 -14.85 20.07
CA ALA A 407 -15.64 -13.79 19.92
C ALA A 407 -15.20 -13.26 21.29
N TYR A 408 -13.93 -12.91 21.38
CA TYR A 408 -13.33 -12.22 22.51
C TYR A 408 -12.43 -11.10 21.95
N ILE A 409 -12.61 -9.88 22.45
CA ILE A 409 -11.76 -8.74 22.07
C ILE A 409 -11.02 -8.21 23.30
N GLU A 410 -9.72 -7.98 23.14
CA GLU A 410 -8.95 -7.10 24.01
C GLU A 410 -8.48 -5.89 23.21
N VAL A 411 -8.69 -4.69 23.75
CA VAL A 411 -8.16 -3.45 23.20
C VAL A 411 -7.20 -2.80 24.18
N LEU A 412 -6.05 -2.35 23.68
CA LEU A 412 -5.11 -1.50 24.41
C LEU A 412 -5.36 -0.05 24.01
N VAL A 413 -5.54 0.81 25.00
CA VAL A 413 -5.98 2.20 24.82
C VAL A 413 -4.99 3.15 25.50
N ALA A 414 -4.65 4.24 24.83
CA ALA A 414 -3.91 5.36 25.41
C ALA A 414 -4.86 6.44 25.94
N ASN A 415 -4.40 7.21 26.92
CA ASN A 415 -5.12 8.40 27.39
C ASN A 415 -4.74 9.70 26.65
N ASP A 416 -3.96 9.58 25.57
CA ASP A 416 -3.49 10.70 24.75
C ASP A 416 -3.56 10.34 23.24
N GLN A 417 -3.29 11.33 22.38
CA GLN A 417 -3.33 11.19 20.92
C GLN A 417 -1.94 11.18 20.26
N SER A 418 -0.90 10.73 20.97
CA SER A 418 0.48 10.75 20.48
C SER A 418 0.86 9.57 19.58
N LYS A 419 -0.10 8.70 19.21
CA LYS A 419 0.19 7.48 18.44
C LYS A 419 0.60 7.80 17.00
N ARG A 420 1.57 7.04 16.48
CA ARG A 420 1.98 7.03 15.07
C ARG A 420 1.68 5.67 14.47
N VAL A 421 1.01 5.63 13.32
CA VAL A 421 0.56 4.39 12.70
C VAL A 421 1.23 4.18 11.35
N LEU A 422 1.68 2.95 11.08
CA LEU A 422 2.09 2.51 9.75
C LEU A 422 1.00 1.61 9.17
N HIS A 423 0.41 2.05 8.06
CA HIS A 423 -0.64 1.32 7.36
C HIS A 423 -0.27 1.14 5.89
N VAL A 424 0.04 -0.10 5.52
CA VAL A 424 0.35 -0.56 4.15
C VAL A 424 -0.90 -1.20 3.58
N GLN A 425 -1.55 -0.51 2.65
CA GLN A 425 -2.79 -0.97 2.00
C GLN A 425 -2.53 -1.41 0.55
N SER A 426 -1.53 -0.84 -0.11
CA SER A 426 -1.10 -1.26 -1.44
C SER A 426 -0.29 -2.55 -1.42
N ILE A 427 -0.46 -3.36 -2.46
CA ILE A 427 0.44 -4.49 -2.75
C ILE A 427 1.76 -3.90 -3.30
N SER A 428 2.88 -4.33 -2.74
CA SER A 428 4.21 -3.78 -3.02
C SER A 428 5.31 -4.83 -2.83
N CYS A 429 6.56 -4.51 -3.20
CA CYS A 429 7.67 -5.46 -3.09
C CYS A 429 8.41 -5.46 -1.74
N TRP A 430 8.09 -4.54 -0.82
CA TRP A 430 8.87 -4.35 0.41
C TRP A 430 8.21 -4.96 1.66
N ALA A 431 6.88 -4.91 1.77
CA ALA A 431 6.11 -5.47 2.89
C ALA A 431 4.68 -5.86 2.48
N PRO A 432 4.09 -6.87 3.15
CA PRO A 432 2.75 -7.33 2.83
C PRO A 432 1.69 -6.28 3.19
N SER A 433 0.70 -6.14 2.32
CA SER A 433 -0.50 -5.34 2.60
C SER A 433 -1.33 -5.98 3.71
N CYS A 434 -2.10 -5.18 4.45
CA CYS A 434 -3.02 -5.71 5.45
C CYS A 434 -4.10 -6.58 4.78
N ILE A 435 -4.29 -7.80 5.31
CA ILE A 435 -5.36 -8.72 4.86
C ILE A 435 -6.72 -8.44 5.52
N GLY A 436 -6.81 -7.35 6.29
CA GLY A 436 -8.01 -6.92 7.01
C GLY A 436 -7.92 -5.46 7.42
N PRO A 437 -8.97 -4.92 8.05
CA PRO A 437 -9.09 -3.50 8.40
C PRO A 437 -8.27 -3.15 9.66
N TYR A 438 -6.94 -3.22 9.59
CA TYR A 438 -6.02 -2.89 10.68
C TYR A 438 -4.74 -2.26 10.12
N SER A 439 -3.84 -1.78 10.97
CA SER A 439 -2.53 -1.26 10.56
C SER A 439 -1.39 -2.21 10.93
N GLN A 440 -0.27 -2.18 10.20
CA GLN A 440 0.88 -3.06 10.43
C GLN A 440 1.52 -2.80 11.79
N ALA A 441 1.56 -1.54 12.23
CA ALA A 441 2.10 -1.19 13.53
C ALA A 441 1.57 0.14 14.06
N THR A 442 1.48 0.23 15.38
CA THR A 442 1.19 1.46 16.12
C THR A 442 2.31 1.73 17.11
N LEU A 443 3.01 2.85 16.95
CA LEU A 443 3.97 3.38 17.92
C LEU A 443 3.24 4.34 18.85
N HIS A 444 3.36 4.12 20.16
CA HIS A 444 2.93 5.07 21.18
C HIS A 444 4.07 5.26 22.16
N LYS A 445 4.54 6.51 22.29
CA LYS A 445 5.77 6.84 23.04
C LYS A 445 6.92 5.97 22.51
N GLU A 446 7.52 5.16 23.37
CA GLU A 446 8.65 4.29 23.02
C GLU A 446 8.25 2.84 22.73
N MET A 447 6.95 2.54 22.62
CA MET A 447 6.44 1.18 22.46
C MET A 447 5.80 0.99 21.09
N LEU A 448 6.39 0.13 20.26
CA LEU A 448 5.85 -0.26 18.97
C LEU A 448 5.07 -1.57 19.06
N HIS A 449 3.76 -1.48 18.90
CA HIS A 449 2.86 -2.62 18.83
C HIS A 449 2.65 -3.04 17.37
N MET A 450 3.31 -4.12 16.94
CA MET A 450 3.11 -4.69 15.61
C MET A 450 1.86 -5.58 15.58
N ALA A 451 1.15 -5.52 14.46
CA ALA A 451 0.12 -6.49 14.11
C ALA A 451 0.71 -7.89 13.91
N GLY A 452 -0.18 -8.88 13.82
CA GLY A 452 0.17 -10.23 13.40
C GLY A 452 0.89 -10.23 12.07
N GLN A 453 2.10 -10.79 12.04
CA GLN A 453 2.92 -10.94 10.85
C GLN A 453 2.88 -12.39 10.39
N LEU A 454 2.34 -12.58 9.20
CA LEU A 454 2.32 -13.86 8.48
C LEU A 454 3.51 -13.95 7.53
N GLY A 455 3.88 -15.18 7.17
CA GLY A 455 4.87 -15.47 6.14
C GLY A 455 4.34 -15.25 4.72
N LEU A 456 3.78 -14.06 4.45
CA LEU A 456 3.31 -13.68 3.12
C LEU A 456 4.45 -13.12 2.28
N ASP A 457 4.54 -13.56 1.03
CA ASP A 457 5.36 -12.92 0.01
C ASP A 457 4.72 -11.56 -0.37
N PRO A 458 5.37 -10.41 -0.12
CA PRO A 458 4.77 -9.09 -0.32
C PRO A 458 4.15 -8.81 -1.71
N PRO A 459 4.84 -9.09 -2.84
CA PRO A 459 4.30 -8.75 -4.14
C PRO A 459 3.14 -9.65 -4.60
N THR A 460 3.07 -10.90 -4.13
CA THR A 460 2.00 -11.84 -4.52
C THR A 460 0.89 -11.96 -3.47
N MET A 461 1.15 -11.57 -2.22
CA MET A 461 0.24 -11.75 -1.08
C MET A 461 -0.15 -13.22 -0.82
N THR A 462 0.73 -14.14 -1.21
CA THR A 462 0.58 -15.59 -0.99
C THR A 462 1.49 -16.06 0.15
N LEU A 463 1.11 -17.13 0.84
CA LEU A 463 1.99 -17.74 1.85
C LEU A 463 3.18 -18.39 1.16
N CYS A 464 4.36 -18.29 1.78
CA CYS A 464 5.56 -18.90 1.25
C CYS A 464 5.47 -20.43 1.22
N ASP A 465 5.96 -21.04 0.14
CA ASP A 465 6.16 -22.48 0.07
C ASP A 465 7.25 -22.92 1.07
N GLY A 466 7.18 -24.18 1.53
CA GLY A 466 8.20 -24.75 2.42
C GLY A 466 7.78 -24.95 3.88
N GLY A 467 6.48 -24.80 4.19
CA GLY A 467 5.91 -25.16 5.49
C GLY A 467 6.23 -24.17 6.60
N SER A 468 6.08 -24.60 7.86
CA SER A 468 6.06 -23.71 9.02
C SER A 468 7.37 -22.96 9.26
N THR A 469 8.52 -23.55 8.91
CA THR A 469 9.83 -22.90 9.02
C THR A 469 10.00 -21.77 7.99
N ALA A 470 9.59 -22.00 6.74
CA ALA A 470 9.67 -20.97 5.70
C ALA A 470 8.72 -19.80 6.02
N GLU A 471 7.49 -20.10 6.45
CA GLU A 471 6.54 -19.08 6.89
C GLU A 471 7.09 -18.25 8.05
N LEU A 472 7.70 -18.88 9.06
CA LEU A 472 8.31 -18.17 10.19
C LEU A 472 9.44 -17.24 9.73
N GLN A 473 10.33 -17.71 8.86
CA GLN A 473 11.44 -16.90 8.35
C GLN A 473 10.93 -15.68 7.57
N SER A 474 9.94 -15.87 6.70
CA SER A 474 9.32 -14.78 5.95
C SER A 474 8.55 -13.82 6.86
N ALA A 475 7.87 -14.31 7.89
CA ALA A 475 7.20 -13.47 8.88
C ALA A 475 8.19 -12.58 9.65
N LEU A 476 9.38 -13.11 9.99
CA LEU A 476 10.47 -12.34 10.60
C LEU A 476 11.03 -11.28 9.63
N GLN A 477 11.23 -11.62 8.35
CA GLN A 477 11.67 -10.67 7.34
C GLN A 477 10.65 -9.54 7.13
N ASN A 478 9.36 -9.88 7.07
CA ASN A 478 8.26 -8.92 7.00
C ASN A 478 8.26 -8.00 8.24
N SER A 479 8.41 -8.57 9.43
CA SER A 479 8.52 -7.80 10.68
C SER A 479 9.69 -6.82 10.66
N GLU A 480 10.86 -7.25 10.17
CA GLU A 480 12.04 -6.38 10.05
C GLU A 480 11.82 -5.24 9.05
N ALA A 481 11.14 -5.48 7.94
CA ALA A 481 10.79 -4.43 6.98
C ALA A 481 9.87 -3.36 7.61
N ILE A 482 8.88 -3.78 8.41
CA ILE A 482 8.02 -2.87 9.18
C ILE A 482 8.83 -2.13 10.26
N ALA A 483 9.71 -2.80 10.98
CA ALA A 483 10.54 -2.19 12.04
C ALA A 483 11.43 -1.06 11.51
N LYS A 484 12.05 -1.27 10.34
CA LYS A 484 12.89 -0.25 9.69
C LYS A 484 12.16 1.06 9.39
N CYS A 485 10.85 1.03 9.21
CA CYS A 485 10.04 2.26 9.04
C CYS A 485 9.98 3.12 10.31
N PHE A 486 10.33 2.56 11.47
CA PHE A 486 10.43 3.25 12.75
C PHE A 486 11.87 3.42 13.21
N ASN A 487 12.84 3.32 12.28
CA ASN A 487 14.28 3.42 12.56
C ASN A 487 14.76 2.41 13.62
N CYS A 488 14.11 1.25 13.69
CA CYS A 488 14.46 0.19 14.62
C CYS A 488 14.61 -1.15 13.88
N SER A 489 15.03 -2.18 14.62
CA SER A 489 15.18 -3.54 14.11
C SER A 489 14.60 -4.51 15.11
N ILE A 490 13.95 -5.57 14.63
CA ILE A 490 13.47 -6.64 15.51
C ILE A 490 14.65 -7.35 16.20
N SER A 491 15.87 -7.17 15.69
CA SER A 491 17.11 -7.64 16.28
C SER A 491 17.44 -7.02 17.63
N THR A 492 17.25 -5.71 17.74
CA THR A 492 17.80 -4.88 18.82
C THR A 492 16.72 -4.36 19.73
N SER A 493 15.52 -4.21 19.19
CA SER A 493 14.44 -3.48 19.82
C SER A 493 13.35 -4.40 20.35
N ALA A 494 13.35 -5.68 20.00
CA ALA A 494 12.29 -6.59 20.45
C ALA A 494 12.35 -6.85 21.95
N ILE A 495 11.20 -6.71 22.61
CA ILE A 495 11.00 -7.03 24.03
C ILE A 495 10.23 -8.34 24.18
N LEU A 496 9.26 -8.58 23.29
CA LEU A 496 8.39 -9.74 23.29
C LEU A 496 8.12 -10.19 21.86
N PHE A 497 8.23 -11.49 21.63
CA PHE A 497 7.62 -12.16 20.49
C PHE A 497 6.52 -13.08 21.00
N VAL A 498 5.29 -12.84 20.57
CA VAL A 498 4.23 -13.84 20.66
C VAL A 498 4.23 -14.63 19.36
N VAL A 499 4.37 -15.95 19.46
CA VAL A 499 4.49 -16.87 18.33
C VAL A 499 3.31 -17.81 18.37
N TYR A 500 2.34 -17.57 17.49
CA TYR A 500 1.19 -18.43 17.34
C TYR A 500 1.53 -19.56 16.36
N CYS A 501 1.34 -20.80 16.82
CA CYS A 501 1.59 -22.01 16.06
C CYS A 501 0.26 -22.72 15.82
N SER A 502 -0.13 -22.92 14.56
CA SER A 502 -1.34 -23.65 14.21
C SER A 502 -1.23 -25.13 14.62
N THR A 503 -2.37 -25.72 15.03
CA THR A 503 -2.45 -27.16 15.29
C THR A 503 -2.20 -27.99 14.03
N ASN A 504 -2.31 -27.38 12.84
CA ASN A 504 -2.00 -27.97 11.55
C ASN A 504 -0.50 -28.24 11.34
N ILE A 505 0.39 -27.66 12.16
CA ILE A 505 1.82 -27.99 12.13
C ILE A 505 2.03 -29.45 12.61
N PRO A 506 2.72 -30.30 11.82
CA PRO A 506 3.11 -31.64 12.23
C PRO A 506 3.88 -31.65 13.54
N LEU A 507 3.61 -32.62 14.42
CA LEU A 507 4.18 -32.66 15.78
C LEU A 507 5.72 -32.67 15.81
N ASP A 508 6.34 -33.29 14.81
CA ASP A 508 7.79 -33.37 14.63
C ASP A 508 8.43 -32.08 14.08
N GLU A 509 7.63 -31.18 13.51
CA GLU A 509 8.09 -29.87 13.03
C GLU A 509 7.99 -28.77 14.09
N ARG A 510 7.12 -28.92 15.09
CA ARG A 510 6.94 -27.90 16.15
C ARG A 510 8.23 -27.54 16.89
N PRO A 511 9.11 -28.49 17.29
CA PRO A 511 10.39 -28.13 17.91
C PRO A 511 11.29 -27.29 16.99
N LYS A 512 11.19 -27.49 15.66
CA LYS A 512 12.00 -26.73 14.69
C LYS A 512 11.65 -25.24 14.71
N ILE A 513 10.41 -24.87 15.02
CA ILE A 513 10.02 -23.45 15.16
C ILE A 513 10.78 -22.79 16.30
N HIS A 514 10.90 -23.49 17.43
CA HIS A 514 11.70 -23.05 18.55
C HIS A 514 13.17 -22.89 18.16
N ASP A 515 13.77 -23.94 17.58
CA ASP A 515 15.19 -23.93 17.18
C ASP A 515 15.52 -22.81 16.18
N ASN A 516 14.61 -22.51 15.25
CA ASN A 516 14.79 -21.45 14.26
C ASN A 516 14.75 -20.05 14.89
N LEU A 517 13.82 -19.79 15.81
CA LEU A 517 13.79 -18.51 16.54
C LEU A 517 14.98 -18.36 17.46
N ASP A 518 15.43 -19.44 18.08
CA ASP A 518 16.62 -19.46 18.93
C ASP A 518 17.88 -19.20 18.12
N THR A 519 17.97 -19.76 16.90
CA THR A 519 19.03 -19.49 15.93
C THR A 519 18.99 -18.05 15.45
N PHE A 520 17.81 -17.53 15.14
CA PHE A 520 17.61 -16.13 14.79
C PHE A 520 18.12 -15.23 15.93
N ALA A 521 17.65 -15.42 17.17
CA ALA A 521 18.10 -14.68 18.35
C ALA A 521 19.62 -14.72 18.56
N LYS A 522 20.28 -15.88 18.30
CA LYS A 522 21.74 -16.00 18.35
C LYS A 522 22.43 -15.23 17.23
N GLN A 523 21.92 -15.29 16.00
CA GLN A 523 22.43 -14.50 14.88
C GLN A 523 22.28 -12.99 15.15
N LEU A 524 21.16 -12.57 15.76
CA LEU A 524 20.94 -11.19 16.16
C LEU A 524 22.08 -10.74 17.09
N LYS A 525 22.38 -11.49 18.15
CA LYS A 525 23.47 -11.18 19.09
C LYS A 525 24.83 -11.03 18.39
N LEU A 526 25.15 -11.92 17.46
CA LEU A 526 26.44 -11.91 16.73
C LEU A 526 26.56 -10.69 15.79
N SER A 527 25.51 -10.35 15.05
CA SER A 527 25.55 -9.25 14.07
C SER A 527 25.80 -7.86 14.69
N HIS A 528 25.47 -7.66 15.97
CA HIS A 528 25.70 -6.40 16.69
C HIS A 528 27.08 -6.29 17.30
N LEU A 529 27.71 -7.42 17.66
CA LEU A 529 29.12 -7.45 18.06
C LEU A 529 30.04 -6.96 16.93
N ASP A 530 29.72 -7.31 15.69
CA ASP A 530 30.52 -6.94 14.51
C ASP A 530 30.39 -5.45 14.10
N LYS A 531 29.31 -4.77 14.50
CA LYS A 531 29.07 -3.35 14.13
C LYS A 531 29.61 -2.33 15.14
N GLY A 532 30.25 -2.77 16.23
CA GLY A 532 30.84 -1.88 17.24
C GLY A 532 29.84 -0.96 17.97
N THR A 533 28.54 -1.12 17.69
CA THR A 533 27.44 -0.38 18.31
C THR A 533 27.04 -1.15 19.57
N LYS A 534 27.09 -0.53 20.76
CA LYS A 534 26.58 -1.19 21.97
C LYS A 534 25.10 -1.43 21.79
N PRO A 535 24.64 -2.69 21.72
CA PRO A 535 23.23 -2.93 21.56
C PRO A 535 22.56 -2.73 22.93
N GLU A 536 21.48 -1.95 22.98
CA GLU A 536 20.55 -1.95 24.12
C GLU A 536 19.73 -3.26 24.08
N VAL A 537 20.39 -4.42 24.12
CA VAL A 537 19.70 -5.72 23.98
C VAL A 537 18.87 -5.95 25.21
N LEU A 538 17.56 -5.85 25.05
CA LEU A 538 16.62 -6.60 25.86
C LEU A 538 16.67 -8.04 25.35
N ASP A 539 17.01 -9.02 26.19
CA ASP A 539 16.79 -10.43 25.85
C ASP A 539 15.28 -10.60 25.66
N PRO A 540 14.77 -10.82 24.43
CA PRO A 540 13.34 -10.79 24.19
C PRO A 540 12.70 -12.02 24.84
N ILE A 541 11.52 -11.81 25.41
CA ILE A 541 10.68 -12.91 25.88
C ILE A 541 10.03 -13.56 24.64
N PHE A 542 10.06 -14.89 24.56
CA PHE A 542 9.33 -15.64 23.55
C PHE A 542 8.16 -16.37 24.20
N LEU A 543 6.94 -16.04 23.76
CA LEU A 543 5.72 -16.71 24.19
C LEU A 543 5.15 -17.52 23.03
N TYR A 544 5.23 -18.85 23.14
CA TYR A 544 4.69 -19.78 22.15
C TYR A 544 3.28 -20.18 22.54
N ILE A 545 2.33 -20.03 21.61
CA ILE A 545 0.92 -20.35 21.83
C ILE A 545 0.47 -21.30 20.73
N LEU A 546 0.02 -22.49 21.11
CA LEU A 546 -0.62 -23.42 20.19
C LEU A 546 -2.08 -23.00 20.00
N VAL A 547 -2.49 -22.79 18.75
CA VAL A 547 -3.82 -22.30 18.40
C VAL A 547 -4.44 -23.19 17.33
N PRO A 548 -5.78 -23.37 17.31
CA PRO A 548 -6.45 -24.16 16.29
C PRO A 548 -6.03 -23.78 14.86
N ASP A 549 -6.17 -22.50 14.51
CA ASP A 549 -5.81 -22.00 13.19
C ASP A 549 -5.50 -20.49 13.15
N LEU A 550 -4.97 -20.06 12.00
CA LEU A 550 -4.52 -18.71 11.72
C LEU A 550 -5.12 -18.17 10.41
N PRO A 551 -5.16 -16.84 10.20
CA PRO A 551 -5.62 -16.26 8.95
C PRO A 551 -4.86 -16.85 7.76
N LYS A 552 -5.54 -16.99 6.61
CA LYS A 552 -5.01 -17.63 5.39
C LYS A 552 -4.61 -19.10 5.55
N ARG A 553 -5.00 -19.76 6.67
CA ARG A 553 -4.55 -21.12 7.03
C ARG A 553 -3.03 -21.20 7.18
N ALA A 554 -2.41 -20.10 7.61
CA ALA A 554 -0.99 -20.07 7.93
C ALA A 554 -0.68 -21.06 9.06
N LEU A 555 0.54 -21.57 9.04
CA LEU A 555 1.07 -22.42 10.07
C LEU A 555 1.61 -21.58 11.24
N VAL A 556 2.24 -20.43 10.95
CA VAL A 556 2.85 -19.57 11.96
C VAL A 556 2.48 -18.10 11.76
N GLU A 557 2.13 -17.42 12.86
CA GLU A 557 2.02 -15.96 12.94
C GLU A 557 2.93 -15.47 14.07
N ILE A 558 3.71 -14.42 13.83
CA ILE A 558 4.48 -13.75 14.88
C ILE A 558 3.94 -12.36 15.15
N LYS A 559 3.97 -11.97 16.42
CA LYS A 559 3.60 -10.63 16.87
C LYS A 559 4.72 -10.07 17.75
N PRO A 560 5.61 -9.26 17.15
CA PRO A 560 6.65 -8.55 17.90
C PRO A 560 6.09 -7.34 18.67
N ILE A 561 6.67 -7.05 19.83
CA ILE A 561 6.56 -5.75 20.50
C ILE A 561 7.97 -5.19 20.68
N LEU A 562 8.21 -3.98 20.18
CA LEU A 562 9.54 -3.38 20.15
C LEU A 562 9.61 -2.12 21.04
N TYR A 563 10.76 -1.91 21.68
CA TYR A 563 11.18 -0.66 22.28
C TYR A 563 11.87 0.23 21.24
N VAL A 564 11.33 1.42 21.01
CA VAL A 564 11.87 2.41 20.07
C VAL A 564 12.20 3.66 20.88
N PRO A 565 13.47 3.90 21.23
CA PRO A 565 13.83 5.06 22.03
C PRO A 565 13.46 6.35 21.31
N GLU A 566 13.03 7.37 22.06
CA GLU A 566 12.81 8.70 21.48
C GLU A 566 14.14 9.22 20.92
N THR A 567 14.26 9.25 19.60
CA THR A 567 15.38 9.95 18.95
C THR A 567 15.20 11.44 19.27
N GLY A 568 15.97 11.97 20.22
CA GLY A 568 16.04 13.40 20.43
C GLY A 568 16.31 14.08 19.08
N ASN A 569 15.47 15.05 18.72
CA ASN A 569 15.60 15.83 17.48
C ASN A 569 17.08 16.23 17.27
N THR A 570 17.76 15.59 16.33
CA THR A 570 19.02 16.08 15.75
C THR A 570 18.77 16.55 14.35
#